data_AF-A0A9W9R2D6-F1
#
_entry.id   AF-A0A9W9R2D6-F1
#
_cell.length_a   1.000
_cell.length_b   1.000
_cell.length_c   1.000
_cell.angle_alpha   90.00
_cell.angle_beta   90.00
_cell.angle_gamma   90.00
#
_symmetry.space_group_name_H-M   'P 1'
#
loop_
_entity.id
_entity.type
_entity.pdbx_description
1 polymer ?
#
loop_
_entity_poly.entity_id
_entity_poly.type
_entity_poly.pdbx_seq_one_letter_code
_entity_poly.pdbx_strand_id
1 'polypeptide(L)'
;MSPLAQYLCLKDREDVRMSIARGQVDELRKSVLFNRTWITTSRYCELGDGVDSLVGYLHHIWYAYYQLSRHTPHETVEHDSLVLDLLRIQGRGPLTRPVASNYGIDIARTVEGTVWNDMPFLVTDMTEVWMSDFAIMSGTHRLNFSSFLAKLASTRTSKDRMCQVAIILFRYTFEYPQEVYAFNDPDIEGAERTLRGLQLQQLLPSVFVWIKQAGNNLLLLSEVSWDDCPSTVGHGGSLFVESEFGKQAGNGMSPWRWMFWLKRLHEFQDHAIKIGEKGVEDLCKDSISHMLSDAKTRNSEVLRAYQSGGEFLRQEVHLSALQKIWNGEEYEEVLFIGEDQDADIES
;
A
#
# COMPACT_ATOMS: atom_id res chain seq x y z
N MET A 1 15.82 -11.90 12.35
CA MET A 1 16.21 -10.53 12.73
C MET A 1 15.96 -9.67 11.51
N SER A 2 15.13 -8.61 11.58
CA SER A 2 14.92 -7.73 10.41
C SER A 2 16.23 -6.98 10.08
N PRO A 3 16.61 -6.82 8.80
CA PRO A 3 17.70 -5.96 8.35
C PRO A 3 17.72 -4.56 8.99
N LEU A 4 16.56 -3.88 9.13
CA LEU A 4 16.45 -2.65 9.91
C LEU A 4 16.97 -2.77 11.36
N ALA A 5 16.82 -3.94 11.99
CA ALA A 5 17.33 -4.20 13.35
C ALA A 5 18.84 -4.48 13.38
N GLN A 6 19.44 -4.84 12.24
CA GLN A 6 20.88 -5.09 12.13
C GLN A 6 21.68 -3.79 11.94
N TYR A 7 21.09 -2.78 11.29
CA TYR A 7 21.78 -1.52 10.97
C TYR A 7 21.47 -0.35 11.91
N LEU A 8 20.42 -0.44 12.71
CA LEU A 8 20.08 0.58 13.70
C LEU A 8 20.64 0.24 15.08
N CYS A 9 21.35 1.20 15.68
CA CYS A 9 21.67 1.11 17.10
C CYS A 9 20.38 1.08 17.92
N LEU A 10 20.29 0.18 18.91
CA LEU A 10 19.14 0.09 19.82
C LEU A 10 18.80 1.44 20.46
N LYS A 11 19.83 2.24 20.75
CA LYS A 11 19.69 3.58 21.33
C LYS A 11 18.94 4.54 20.41
N ASP A 12 19.26 4.55 19.11
CA ASP A 12 18.63 5.45 18.14
C ASP A 12 17.14 5.14 17.96
N ARG A 13 16.78 3.85 17.98
CA ARG A 13 15.38 3.41 17.94
C ARG A 13 14.61 3.85 19.18
N GLU A 14 15.24 3.72 20.34
CA GLU A 14 14.65 4.10 21.61
C GLU A 14 14.47 5.62 21.71
N ASP A 15 15.46 6.40 21.26
CA ASP A 15 15.38 7.86 21.22
C ASP A 15 14.18 8.34 20.37
N VAL A 16 13.97 7.73 19.19
CA VAL A 16 12.79 8.03 18.35
C VAL A 16 11.48 7.69 19.08
N ARG A 17 11.39 6.50 19.68
CA ARG A 17 10.19 6.06 20.42
C ARG A 17 9.90 6.96 21.62
N MET A 18 10.93 7.36 22.35
CA MET A 18 10.83 8.26 23.49
C MET A 18 10.37 9.66 23.07
N SER A 19 10.83 10.19 21.94
CA SER A 19 10.31 11.45 21.39
C SER A 19 8.82 11.36 21.06
N ILE A 20 8.37 10.26 20.44
CA ILE A 20 6.94 10.02 20.16
C ILE A 20 6.14 9.92 21.47
N ALA A 21 6.62 9.15 22.45
CA ALA A 21 5.95 8.98 23.74
C ALA A 21 5.81 10.29 24.53
N ARG A 22 6.70 11.26 24.29
CA ARG A 22 6.65 12.62 24.86
C ARG A 22 5.79 13.60 24.07
N GLY A 23 5.20 13.17 22.94
CA GLY A 23 4.43 14.05 22.06
C GLY A 23 5.30 15.00 21.22
N GLN A 24 6.60 14.78 21.12
CA GLN A 24 7.56 15.63 20.39
C GLN A 24 7.60 15.31 18.89
N VAL A 25 6.42 15.07 18.28
CA VAL A 25 6.29 14.64 16.88
C VAL A 25 6.87 15.69 15.91
N ASP A 26 6.57 16.97 16.15
CA ASP A 26 7.06 18.07 15.31
C ASP A 26 8.57 18.28 15.42
N GLU A 27 9.12 18.18 16.62
CA GLU A 27 10.57 18.29 16.85
C GLU A 27 11.31 17.13 16.19
N LEU A 28 10.78 15.91 16.33
CA LEU A 28 11.33 14.73 15.67
C LEU A 28 11.28 14.89 14.15
N ARG A 29 10.15 15.32 13.58
CA ARG A 29 10.00 15.56 12.14
C ARG A 29 11.02 16.56 11.62
N LYS A 30 11.14 17.72 12.29
CA LYS A 30 12.15 18.75 11.93
C LYS A 30 13.57 18.20 12.03
N SER A 31 13.88 17.45 13.09
CA SER A 31 15.19 16.83 13.28
C SER A 31 15.53 15.82 12.18
N VAL A 32 14.57 14.99 11.77
CA VAL A 32 14.76 14.03 10.69
C VAL A 32 14.98 14.74 9.35
N LEU A 33 14.07 15.64 8.98
CA LEU A 33 14.12 16.36 7.70
C LEU A 33 15.41 17.19 7.57
N PHE A 34 15.71 18.01 8.58
CA PHE A 34 16.83 18.95 8.50
C PHE A 34 18.12 18.31 8.99
N ASN A 35 18.18 17.84 10.23
CA ASN A 35 19.45 17.42 10.83
C ASN A 35 19.95 16.10 10.23
N ARG A 36 19.12 15.06 10.13
CA ARG A 36 19.59 13.74 9.67
C ARG A 36 19.92 13.72 8.19
N THR A 37 19.10 14.37 7.36
CA THR A 37 19.41 14.56 5.93
C THR A 37 20.66 15.40 5.72
N TRP A 38 20.83 16.49 6.49
CA TRP A 38 22.01 17.33 6.43
C TRP A 38 23.27 16.60 6.88
N ILE A 39 23.23 15.86 7.99
CA ILE A 39 24.35 15.04 8.48
C ILE A 39 24.78 14.05 7.40
N THR A 40 23.83 13.31 6.82
CA THR A 40 24.15 12.32 5.78
C THR A 40 24.81 12.98 4.56
N THR A 41 24.33 14.17 4.17
CA THR A 41 24.89 14.95 3.06
C THR A 41 26.29 15.49 3.38
N SER A 42 26.47 16.14 4.54
CA SER A 42 27.75 16.73 4.97
C SER A 42 28.83 15.66 5.17
N ARG A 43 28.49 14.50 5.75
CA ARG A 43 29.45 13.39 5.89
C ARG A 43 30.02 12.95 4.54
N TYR A 44 29.17 12.77 3.54
CA TYR A 44 29.63 12.36 2.21
C TYR A 44 30.41 13.47 1.49
N CYS A 45 29.85 14.68 1.45
CA CYS A 45 30.35 15.78 0.64
C CYS A 45 31.55 16.50 1.27
N GLU A 46 31.52 16.73 2.59
CA GLU A 46 32.49 17.57 3.30
C GLU A 46 33.53 16.73 4.03
N LEU A 47 33.13 15.63 4.71
CA LEU A 47 34.05 14.77 5.45
C LEU A 47 34.69 13.68 4.58
N GLY A 48 34.16 13.43 3.39
CA GLY A 48 34.71 12.45 2.47
C GLY A 48 34.39 11.00 2.83
N ASP A 49 33.37 10.77 3.67
CA ASP A 49 32.94 9.42 4.06
C ASP A 49 32.58 8.55 2.84
N GLY A 50 32.84 7.25 2.96
CA GLY A 50 32.37 6.26 1.98
C GLY A 50 30.85 6.04 2.09
N VAL A 51 30.21 5.57 1.01
CA VAL A 51 28.76 5.32 1.01
C VAL A 51 28.36 4.29 2.07
N ASP A 52 29.22 3.30 2.35
CA ASP A 52 28.96 2.26 3.34
C ASP A 52 28.75 2.82 4.76
N SER A 53 29.40 3.93 5.13
CA SER A 53 29.20 4.56 6.44
C SER A 53 27.87 5.33 6.54
N LEU A 54 27.22 5.60 5.41
CA LEU A 54 25.93 6.32 5.35
C LEU A 54 24.73 5.39 5.55
N VAL A 55 24.89 4.08 5.34
CA VAL A 55 23.81 3.09 5.37
C VAL A 55 23.00 3.16 6.67
N GLY A 56 23.67 3.21 7.82
CA GLY A 56 23.01 3.34 9.12
C GLY A 56 22.18 4.62 9.26
N TYR A 57 22.65 5.74 8.68
CA TYR A 57 21.90 7.00 8.69
C TYR A 57 20.64 6.92 7.82
N LEU A 58 20.71 6.25 6.67
CA LEU A 58 19.57 6.08 5.77
C LEU A 58 18.45 5.27 6.44
N HIS A 59 18.76 4.11 7.00
CA HIS A 59 17.80 3.31 7.76
C HIS A 59 17.19 4.09 8.94
N HIS A 60 17.98 4.95 9.58
CA HIS A 60 17.50 5.77 10.69
C HIS A 60 16.52 6.86 10.27
N ILE A 61 16.68 7.41 9.06
CA ILE A 61 15.71 8.34 8.47
C ILE A 61 14.41 7.58 8.19
N TRP A 62 14.46 6.42 7.54
CA TRP A 62 13.26 5.63 7.19
C TRP A 62 12.50 5.13 8.41
N TYR A 63 13.21 4.65 9.43
CA TYR A 63 12.60 4.24 10.70
C TYR A 63 11.87 5.40 11.39
N ALA A 64 12.40 6.62 11.31
CA ALA A 64 11.73 7.78 11.88
C ALA A 64 10.46 8.14 11.11
N TYR A 65 10.46 8.08 9.78
CA TYR A 65 9.24 8.27 8.99
C TYR A 65 8.19 7.19 9.25
N TYR A 66 8.61 5.94 9.47
CA TYR A 66 7.71 4.90 9.92
C TYR A 66 7.03 5.28 11.25
N GLN A 67 7.80 5.68 12.27
CA GLN A 67 7.23 6.07 13.56
C GLN A 67 6.33 7.31 13.44
N LEU A 68 6.77 8.34 12.74
CA LEU A 68 5.97 9.55 12.51
C LEU A 68 4.64 9.23 11.79
N SER A 69 4.69 8.43 10.72
CA SER A 69 3.51 8.08 9.94
C SER A 69 2.51 7.20 10.68
N ARG A 70 2.97 6.29 11.55
CA ARG A 70 2.11 5.48 12.41
C ARG A 70 1.35 6.33 13.43
N HIS A 71 2.01 7.34 13.99
CA HIS A 71 1.51 8.14 15.11
C HIS A 71 0.86 9.48 14.72
N THR A 72 0.91 9.85 13.44
CA THR A 72 0.22 11.05 12.92
C THR A 72 -1.10 10.63 12.28
N PRO A 73 -2.25 11.22 12.65
CA PRO A 73 -3.54 10.86 12.07
C PRO A 73 -3.60 11.14 10.55
N HIS A 74 -4.09 10.18 9.77
CA HIS A 74 -3.96 10.19 8.32
C HIS A 74 -4.71 11.28 7.54
N GLU A 75 -5.69 11.93 8.15
CA GLU A 75 -6.51 12.97 7.53
C GLU A 75 -5.95 14.38 7.76
N THR A 76 -4.83 14.51 8.47
CA THR A 76 -4.28 15.82 8.82
C THR A 76 -3.23 16.30 7.83
N VAL A 77 -3.05 17.63 7.78
CA VAL A 77 -2.04 18.28 6.95
C VAL A 77 -0.63 17.89 7.39
N GLU A 78 -0.42 17.61 8.67
CA GLU A 78 0.85 17.14 9.21
C GLU A 78 1.24 15.79 8.60
N HIS A 79 0.27 14.89 8.38
CA HIS A 79 0.50 13.60 7.74
C HIS A 79 0.89 13.76 6.27
N ASP A 80 0.19 14.59 5.52
CA ASP A 80 0.57 14.93 4.13
C ASP A 80 1.97 15.54 4.06
N SER A 81 2.32 16.33 5.06
CA SER A 81 3.61 16.98 5.12
C SER A 81 4.77 15.97 5.29
N LEU A 82 4.54 14.79 5.87
CA LEU A 82 5.53 13.72 5.91
C LEU A 82 5.88 13.21 4.50
N VAL A 83 4.86 13.08 3.64
CA VAL A 83 5.05 12.66 2.23
C VAL A 83 5.82 13.74 1.47
N LEU A 84 5.43 15.01 1.62
CA LEU A 84 6.13 16.13 0.99
C LEU A 84 7.60 16.22 1.41
N ASP A 85 7.91 15.87 2.66
CA ASP A 85 9.29 15.87 3.14
C ASP A 85 10.14 14.80 2.44
N LEU A 86 9.62 13.59 2.23
CA LEU A 86 10.31 12.56 1.44
C LEU A 86 10.49 12.99 -0.02
N LEU A 87 9.47 13.60 -0.63
CA LEU A 87 9.59 14.15 -1.99
C LEU A 87 10.64 15.24 -2.07
N ARG A 88 10.78 16.09 -1.05
CA ARG A 88 11.84 17.11 -0.97
C ARG A 88 13.21 16.49 -0.81
N ILE A 89 13.36 15.40 -0.06
CA ILE A 89 14.62 14.66 0.02
C ILE A 89 14.96 14.09 -1.36
N GLN A 90 14.00 13.43 -2.03
CA GLN A 90 14.20 12.91 -3.37
C GLN A 90 14.56 14.00 -4.39
N GLY A 91 13.86 15.13 -4.32
CA GLY A 91 14.04 16.29 -5.19
C GLY A 91 15.38 17.02 -5.03
N ARG A 92 16.22 16.65 -4.05
CA ARG A 92 17.63 17.10 -3.99
C ARG A 92 18.47 16.51 -5.13
N GLY A 93 17.99 15.44 -5.77
CA GLY A 93 18.72 14.72 -6.80
C GLY A 93 19.90 13.92 -6.23
N PRO A 94 20.72 13.32 -7.10
CA PRO A 94 21.85 12.49 -6.70
C PRO A 94 22.79 13.18 -5.70
N LEU A 95 23.12 12.49 -4.61
CA LEU A 95 24.16 12.96 -3.70
C LEU A 95 25.54 12.82 -4.37
N THR A 96 26.21 13.95 -4.58
CA THR A 96 27.45 14.02 -5.35
C THR A 96 28.54 14.83 -4.66
N ARG A 97 29.81 14.51 -4.96
CA ARG A 97 30.98 15.27 -4.51
C ARG A 97 32.06 15.35 -5.60
N PRO A 98 32.93 16.38 -5.58
CA PRO A 98 34.08 16.43 -6.49
C PRO A 98 35.08 15.30 -6.22
N VAL A 99 35.67 14.73 -7.28
CA VAL A 99 36.77 13.76 -7.15
C VAL A 99 38.09 14.49 -6.87
N ALA A 100 38.92 13.95 -5.97
CA ALA A 100 40.21 14.56 -5.58
C ALA A 100 41.22 14.75 -6.73
N SER A 101 41.05 14.07 -7.87
CA SER A 101 41.94 14.12 -9.05
C SER A 101 41.57 15.19 -10.09
N ASN A 102 40.78 16.21 -9.71
CA ASN A 102 40.38 17.37 -10.53
C ASN A 102 39.56 17.10 -11.81
N TYR A 103 39.20 15.84 -12.10
CA TYR A 103 38.31 15.51 -13.22
C TYR A 103 37.28 14.47 -12.78
N GLY A 104 36.06 14.91 -12.50
CA GLY A 104 34.92 14.03 -12.29
C GLY A 104 34.05 14.37 -11.08
N ILE A 105 32.89 13.72 -11.04
CA ILE A 105 31.92 13.77 -9.96
C ILE A 105 31.76 12.35 -9.42
N ASP A 106 31.99 12.19 -8.12
CA ASP A 106 31.71 10.94 -7.40
C ASP A 106 30.26 10.98 -6.91
N ILE A 107 29.50 9.92 -7.19
CA ILE A 107 28.05 9.83 -6.91
C ILE A 107 27.85 8.73 -5.87
N ALA A 108 27.18 9.07 -4.76
CA ALA A 108 26.89 8.14 -3.69
C ALA A 108 25.90 7.07 -4.18
N ARG A 109 26.40 5.87 -4.46
CA ARG A 109 25.61 4.72 -4.92
C ARG A 109 25.66 3.59 -3.92
N THR A 110 24.49 3.11 -3.54
CA THR A 110 24.29 1.87 -2.80
C THR A 110 23.91 0.75 -3.77
N VAL A 111 23.80 -0.47 -3.27
CA VAL A 111 23.25 -1.60 -4.04
C VAL A 111 21.79 -1.40 -4.46
N GLU A 112 21.03 -0.57 -3.74
CA GLU A 112 19.62 -0.29 -4.04
C GLU A 112 19.39 1.00 -4.85
N GLY A 113 20.47 1.73 -5.17
CA GLY A 113 20.40 2.93 -5.99
C GLY A 113 21.17 4.12 -5.44
N THR A 114 20.97 5.24 -6.10
CA THR A 114 21.64 6.52 -5.85
C THR A 114 21.02 7.22 -4.66
N VAL A 115 21.85 7.64 -3.71
CA VAL A 115 21.39 8.33 -2.50
C VAL A 115 20.63 9.61 -2.87
N TRP A 116 19.52 9.83 -2.15
CA TRP A 116 18.46 10.80 -2.39
C TRP A 116 17.62 10.55 -3.65
N ASN A 117 18.22 10.40 -4.83
CA ASN A 117 17.43 10.25 -6.07
C ASN A 117 16.54 8.99 -6.08
N ASP A 118 17.11 7.85 -5.70
CA ASP A 118 16.42 6.56 -5.70
C ASP A 118 15.89 6.18 -4.30
N MET A 119 16.20 6.99 -3.28
CA MET A 119 15.83 6.76 -1.87
C MET A 119 16.13 5.31 -1.42
N PRO A 120 17.40 4.87 -1.50
CA PRO A 120 17.77 3.48 -1.23
C PRO A 120 17.34 3.05 0.18
N PHE A 121 16.96 1.78 0.31
CA PHE A 121 16.41 1.15 1.52
C PHE A 121 15.00 1.58 1.92
N LEU A 122 14.45 2.68 1.40
CA LEU A 122 13.12 3.16 1.81
C LEU A 122 12.04 2.10 1.58
N VAL A 123 11.99 1.53 0.38
CA VAL A 123 10.97 0.52 0.04
C VAL A 123 11.21 -0.78 0.80
N THR A 124 12.47 -1.22 0.88
CA THR A 124 12.86 -2.44 1.61
C THR A 124 12.46 -2.32 3.08
N ASP A 125 12.84 -1.23 3.74
CA ASP A 125 12.54 -0.96 5.14
C ASP A 125 11.03 -0.87 5.41
N MET A 126 10.28 -0.14 4.58
CA MET A 126 8.83 0.00 4.77
C MET A 126 8.10 -1.33 4.52
N THR A 127 8.55 -2.12 3.55
CA THR A 127 7.98 -3.45 3.27
C THR A 127 8.28 -4.43 4.40
N GLU A 128 9.49 -4.40 4.95
CA GLU A 128 9.85 -5.24 6.10
C GLU A 128 9.04 -4.88 7.34
N VAL A 129 8.98 -3.60 7.69
CA VAL A 129 8.18 -3.10 8.82
C VAL A 129 6.73 -3.45 8.62
N TRP A 130 6.21 -3.35 7.40
CA TRP A 130 4.87 -3.79 7.10
C TRP A 130 4.69 -5.28 7.41
N MET A 131 5.57 -6.14 6.90
CA MET A 131 5.47 -7.58 7.13
C MET A 131 5.63 -7.98 8.60
N SER A 132 6.46 -7.27 9.37
CA SER A 132 6.70 -7.58 10.79
C SER A 132 5.68 -6.96 11.74
N ASP A 133 5.34 -5.68 11.52
CA ASP A 133 4.65 -4.87 12.53
C ASP A 133 3.17 -4.67 12.20
N PHE A 134 2.73 -4.86 10.95
CA PHE A 134 1.34 -4.54 10.57
C PHE A 134 0.30 -5.35 11.36
N ALA A 135 0.58 -6.64 11.58
CA ALA A 135 -0.31 -7.51 12.35
C ALA A 135 -0.43 -7.07 13.82
N ILE A 136 0.64 -6.55 14.40
CA ILE A 136 0.69 -6.18 15.82
C ILE A 136 0.14 -4.77 16.08
N MET A 137 0.07 -3.89 15.07
CA MET A 137 -0.47 -2.51 15.14
C MET A 137 -1.97 -2.45 15.49
N SER A 138 -2.41 -1.44 16.23
CA SER A 138 -3.86 -1.15 16.32
C SER A 138 -4.44 -0.79 14.95
N GLY A 139 -5.76 -0.86 14.82
CA GLY A 139 -6.45 -0.46 13.58
C GLY A 139 -6.10 0.97 13.14
N THR A 140 -6.04 1.90 14.10
CA THR A 140 -5.63 3.29 13.86
C THR A 140 -4.20 3.40 13.35
N HIS A 141 -3.26 2.69 13.98
CA HIS A 141 -1.86 2.69 13.57
C HIS A 141 -1.67 2.09 12.16
N ARG A 142 -2.39 1.00 11.86
CA ARG A 142 -2.41 0.42 10.51
C ARG A 142 -2.94 1.40 9.49
N LEU A 143 -4.07 2.04 9.75
CA LEU A 143 -4.68 2.99 8.83
C LEU A 143 -3.77 4.20 8.57
N ASN A 144 -3.17 4.74 9.63
CA ASN A 144 -2.23 5.87 9.52
C ASN A 144 -1.01 5.53 8.66
N PHE A 145 -0.39 4.38 8.92
CA PHE A 145 0.77 3.93 8.16
C PHE A 145 0.41 3.57 6.72
N SER A 146 -0.71 2.87 6.50
CA SER A 146 -1.21 2.52 5.16
C SER A 146 -1.46 3.75 4.31
N SER A 147 -2.11 4.77 4.89
CA SER A 147 -2.37 6.02 4.20
C SER A 147 -1.07 6.72 3.79
N PHE A 148 -0.05 6.71 4.66
CA PHE A 148 1.23 7.32 4.35
C PHE A 148 1.92 6.62 3.18
N LEU A 149 1.97 5.29 3.19
CA LEU A 149 2.57 4.51 2.11
C LEU A 149 1.77 4.62 0.81
N ALA A 150 0.44 4.66 0.87
CA ALA A 150 -0.41 4.86 -0.29
C ALA A 150 -0.22 6.25 -0.92
N LYS A 151 -0.17 7.31 -0.11
CA LYS A 151 0.13 8.67 -0.60
C LYS A 151 1.53 8.77 -1.20
N LEU A 152 2.52 8.07 -0.65
CA LEU A 152 3.86 8.01 -1.24
C LEU A 152 3.91 7.15 -2.52
N ALA A 153 3.11 6.10 -2.58
CA ALA A 153 2.98 5.29 -3.78
C ALA A 153 2.30 6.07 -4.93
N SER A 154 1.36 6.97 -4.63
CA SER A 154 0.69 7.79 -5.64
C SER A 154 1.61 8.81 -6.32
N THR A 155 2.71 9.18 -5.65
CA THR A 155 3.75 10.07 -6.22
C THR A 155 4.78 9.32 -7.05
N ARG A 156 4.66 7.98 -7.17
CA ARG A 156 5.57 7.10 -7.92
C ARG A 156 7.03 7.14 -7.44
N THR A 157 7.23 7.52 -6.17
CA THR A 157 8.55 7.51 -5.54
C THR A 157 9.11 6.09 -5.52
N SER A 158 10.43 5.98 -5.70
CA SER A 158 11.15 4.70 -5.79
C SER A 158 10.66 3.77 -6.91
N LYS A 159 10.30 4.34 -8.08
CA LYS A 159 9.94 3.61 -9.31
C LYS A 159 8.78 2.62 -9.10
N ASP A 160 7.72 3.09 -8.44
CA ASP A 160 6.50 2.31 -8.15
C ASP A 160 6.69 1.11 -7.21
N ARG A 161 7.92 0.80 -6.77
CA ARG A 161 8.20 -0.34 -5.87
C ARG A 161 7.52 -0.21 -4.51
N MET A 162 7.04 0.96 -4.10
CA MET A 162 6.21 1.09 -2.89
C MET A 162 4.87 0.33 -2.99
N CYS A 163 4.34 0.15 -4.20
CA CYS A 163 3.10 -0.60 -4.46
C CYS A 163 3.18 -2.09 -4.10
N GLN A 164 4.38 -2.62 -3.83
CA GLN A 164 4.59 -3.95 -3.24
C GLN A 164 3.83 -4.14 -1.93
N VAL A 165 3.73 -3.08 -1.11
CA VAL A 165 2.97 -3.13 0.14
C VAL A 165 1.48 -3.35 -0.13
N ALA A 166 0.94 -2.71 -1.17
CA ALA A 166 -0.44 -2.91 -1.61
C ALA A 166 -0.67 -4.37 -2.06
N ILE A 167 0.25 -4.97 -2.81
CA ILE A 167 0.17 -6.39 -3.21
C ILE A 167 0.06 -7.30 -1.98
N ILE A 168 0.91 -7.07 -0.98
CA ILE A 168 0.89 -7.87 0.25
C ILE A 168 -0.48 -7.72 0.94
N LEU A 169 -0.92 -6.49 1.15
CA LEU A 169 -2.20 -6.19 1.78
C LEU A 169 -3.37 -6.85 1.04
N PHE A 170 -3.48 -6.60 -0.26
CA PHE A 170 -4.59 -7.07 -1.09
C PHE A 170 -4.60 -8.58 -1.20
N ARG A 171 -3.43 -9.23 -1.21
CA ARG A 171 -3.33 -10.69 -1.11
C ARG A 171 -3.94 -11.24 0.17
N TYR A 172 -3.67 -10.62 1.33
CA TYR A 172 -4.25 -11.05 2.61
C TYR A 172 -5.73 -10.75 2.75
N THR A 173 -6.23 -9.70 2.09
CA THR A 173 -7.65 -9.32 2.11
C THR A 173 -8.49 -10.09 1.09
N PHE A 174 -8.01 -10.26 -0.14
CA PHE A 174 -8.82 -10.74 -1.26
C PHE A 174 -8.51 -12.17 -1.68
N GLU A 175 -7.25 -12.59 -1.58
CA GLU A 175 -6.75 -13.82 -2.23
C GLU A 175 -6.58 -14.99 -1.27
N TYR A 176 -6.80 -14.77 0.02
CA TYR A 176 -6.96 -15.82 1.02
C TYR A 176 -8.42 -15.86 1.51
N PRO A 177 -8.87 -17.00 2.07
CA PRO A 177 -10.17 -17.09 2.71
C PRO A 177 -10.33 -15.98 3.77
N GLN A 178 -11.33 -15.14 3.54
CA GLN A 178 -11.74 -14.04 4.41
C GLN A 178 -13.27 -14.03 4.42
N GLU A 179 -13.83 -13.81 5.60
CA GLU A 179 -15.28 -13.79 5.82
C GLU A 179 -15.67 -12.47 6.48
N VAL A 180 -16.92 -12.06 6.24
CA VAL A 180 -17.51 -10.92 6.93
C VAL A 180 -18.14 -11.44 8.22
N TYR A 181 -17.81 -10.80 9.33
CA TYR A 181 -18.35 -11.12 10.66
C TYR A 181 -18.97 -9.86 11.28
N ALA A 182 -19.85 -10.02 12.26
CA ALA A 182 -20.25 -8.90 13.11
C ALA A 182 -19.06 -8.54 14.02
N PHE A 183 -18.47 -7.36 13.83
CA PHE A 183 -17.25 -6.99 14.52
C PHE A 183 -17.56 -6.25 15.83
N ASN A 184 -17.29 -6.90 16.97
CA ASN A 184 -17.57 -6.35 18.29
C ASN A 184 -16.31 -6.06 19.13
N ASP A 185 -15.13 -6.48 18.68
CA ASP A 185 -13.91 -6.43 19.49
C ASP A 185 -13.06 -5.18 19.19
N PRO A 186 -12.48 -4.53 20.20
CA PRO A 186 -11.60 -3.39 19.97
C PRO A 186 -10.30 -3.85 19.30
N ASP A 187 -9.94 -3.21 18.19
CA ASP A 187 -8.72 -3.51 17.42
C ASP A 187 -7.45 -2.89 18.05
N ILE A 188 -7.06 -3.43 19.20
CA ILE A 188 -5.91 -2.99 19.99
C ILE A 188 -4.60 -3.65 19.56
N GLU A 189 -3.46 -3.06 19.95
CA GLU A 189 -2.15 -3.66 19.71
C GLU A 189 -1.99 -5.03 20.40
N GLY A 190 -1.30 -5.96 19.73
CA GLY A 190 -1.14 -7.33 20.24
C GLY A 190 0.03 -8.04 19.59
N ALA A 191 1.04 -8.40 20.40
CA ALA A 191 2.31 -8.95 19.94
C ALA A 191 2.22 -10.34 19.30
N GLU A 192 1.20 -11.13 19.68
CA GLU A 192 0.99 -12.50 19.19
C GLU A 192 0.19 -12.56 17.87
N ARG A 193 -0.23 -11.41 17.33
CA ARG A 193 -1.03 -11.37 16.10
C ARG A 193 -0.17 -11.63 14.88
N THR A 194 -0.74 -12.38 13.94
CA THR A 194 -0.13 -12.65 12.62
C THR A 194 -0.99 -12.07 11.52
N LEU A 195 -0.38 -11.78 10.35
CA LEU A 195 -1.11 -11.25 9.19
C LEU A 195 -2.29 -12.13 8.76
N ARG A 196 -2.13 -13.47 8.83
CA ARG A 196 -3.21 -14.43 8.52
C ARG A 196 -4.32 -14.46 9.57
N GLY A 197 -4.05 -13.99 10.79
CA GLY A 197 -5.02 -13.92 11.86
C GLY A 197 -5.85 -12.64 11.88
N LEU A 198 -5.56 -11.69 10.99
CA LEU A 198 -6.37 -10.47 10.87
C LEU A 198 -7.66 -10.76 10.10
N GLN A 199 -8.75 -10.22 10.63
CA GLN A 199 -10.08 -10.29 10.02
C GLN A 199 -10.25 -9.23 8.94
N LEU A 200 -11.24 -9.41 8.06
CA LEU A 200 -11.54 -8.50 6.96
C LEU A 200 -11.72 -7.04 7.44
N GLN A 201 -12.44 -6.81 8.53
CA GLN A 201 -12.73 -5.48 9.10
C GLN A 201 -11.46 -4.77 9.57
N GLN A 202 -10.43 -5.52 9.95
CA GLN A 202 -9.13 -4.97 10.37
C GLN A 202 -8.23 -4.64 9.17
N LEU A 203 -8.48 -5.24 8.01
CA LEU A 203 -7.71 -5.07 6.78
C LEU A 203 -8.34 -4.04 5.83
N LEU A 204 -9.66 -4.07 5.70
CA LEU A 204 -10.40 -3.32 4.68
C LEU A 204 -10.22 -1.79 4.75
N PRO A 205 -10.14 -1.14 5.93
CA PRO A 205 -9.83 0.29 5.99
C PRO A 205 -8.48 0.64 5.34
N SER A 206 -7.48 -0.23 5.51
CA SER A 206 -6.17 -0.05 4.89
C SER A 206 -6.28 -0.25 3.37
N VAL A 207 -7.05 -1.24 2.91
CA VAL A 207 -7.27 -1.48 1.48
C VAL A 207 -7.95 -0.29 0.83
N PHE A 208 -9.02 0.20 1.45
CA PHE A 208 -9.76 1.36 0.96
C PHE A 208 -8.84 2.57 0.79
N VAL A 209 -7.96 2.88 1.75
CA VAL A 209 -7.06 4.04 1.61
C VAL A 209 -6.03 3.84 0.50
N TRP A 210 -5.57 2.61 0.25
CA TRP A 210 -4.71 2.31 -0.91
C TRP A 210 -5.43 2.52 -2.24
N ILE A 211 -6.67 2.07 -2.36
CA ILE A 211 -7.51 2.30 -3.54
C ILE A 211 -7.76 3.80 -3.72
N LYS A 212 -8.15 4.51 -2.67
CA LYS A 212 -8.47 5.94 -2.72
C LYS A 212 -7.26 6.80 -3.09
N GLN A 213 -6.10 6.56 -2.48
CA GLN A 213 -4.93 7.43 -2.63
C GLN A 213 -4.04 7.03 -3.81
N ALA A 214 -3.89 5.73 -4.06
CA ALA A 214 -2.98 5.19 -5.07
C ALA A 214 -3.68 4.39 -6.18
N GLY A 215 -5.02 4.34 -6.21
CA GLY A 215 -5.81 3.54 -7.17
C GLY A 215 -5.39 3.74 -8.62
N ASN A 216 -5.20 4.99 -9.03
CA ASN A 216 -4.68 5.33 -10.36
C ASN A 216 -3.31 4.70 -10.66
N ASN A 217 -2.39 4.68 -9.69
CA ASN A 217 -1.09 4.04 -9.89
C ASN A 217 -1.21 2.50 -9.89
N LEU A 218 -2.02 1.93 -8.99
CA LEU A 218 -2.29 0.49 -8.96
C LEU A 218 -2.91 0.00 -10.27
N LEU A 219 -3.82 0.77 -10.86
CA LEU A 219 -4.42 0.49 -12.16
C LEU A 219 -3.36 0.55 -13.27
N LEU A 220 -2.56 1.61 -13.34
CA LEU A 220 -1.45 1.74 -14.31
C LEU A 220 -0.49 0.54 -14.26
N LEU A 221 -0.10 0.12 -13.05
CA LEU A 221 0.78 -1.04 -12.86
C LEU A 221 0.10 -2.34 -13.27
N SER A 222 -1.21 -2.46 -13.05
CA SER A 222 -1.99 -3.59 -13.53
C SER A 222 -2.08 -3.61 -15.06
N GLU A 223 -2.27 -2.46 -15.73
CA GLU A 223 -2.33 -2.35 -17.18
C GLU A 223 -1.05 -2.87 -17.87
N VAL A 224 0.11 -2.60 -17.27
CA VAL A 224 1.41 -3.02 -17.82
C VAL A 224 1.90 -4.36 -17.27
N SER A 225 1.06 -5.08 -16.51
CA SER A 225 1.42 -6.34 -15.83
C SER A 225 2.72 -6.26 -15.04
N TRP A 226 2.82 -5.23 -14.19
CA TRP A 226 4.05 -4.91 -13.44
C TRP A 226 4.45 -6.01 -12.47
N ASP A 227 5.72 -6.46 -12.55
CA ASP A 227 6.27 -7.56 -11.77
C ASP A 227 7.63 -7.25 -11.11
N ASP A 228 8.05 -5.98 -11.03
CA ASP A 228 9.32 -5.55 -10.40
C ASP A 228 9.28 -5.61 -8.86
N CYS A 229 9.08 -6.83 -8.34
CA CYS A 229 9.03 -7.16 -6.93
C CYS A 229 9.59 -8.57 -6.69
N PRO A 230 10.10 -8.88 -5.49
CA PRO A 230 10.49 -10.25 -5.15
C PRO A 230 9.32 -11.22 -5.33
N SER A 231 9.60 -12.45 -5.77
CA SER A 231 8.57 -13.47 -6.01
C SER A 231 7.73 -13.78 -4.76
N THR A 232 8.32 -13.68 -3.56
CA THR A 232 7.62 -13.84 -2.27
C THR A 232 6.54 -12.77 -2.03
N VAL A 233 6.71 -11.60 -2.64
CA VAL A 233 5.74 -10.50 -2.64
C VAL A 233 4.74 -10.67 -3.77
N GLY A 234 5.25 -10.82 -5.00
CA GLY A 234 4.43 -10.84 -6.21
C GLY A 234 3.51 -12.06 -6.36
N HIS A 235 3.80 -13.18 -5.70
CA HIS A 235 2.97 -14.39 -5.82
C HIS A 235 1.55 -14.19 -5.28
N GLY A 236 0.58 -14.83 -5.94
CA GLY A 236 -0.84 -14.85 -5.57
C GLY A 236 -1.13 -15.59 -4.26
N GLY A 237 -2.26 -15.25 -3.62
CA GLY A 237 -2.87 -16.05 -2.57
C GLY A 237 -3.63 -17.26 -3.15
N SER A 238 -3.98 -18.22 -2.31
CA SER A 238 -4.52 -19.52 -2.74
C SER A 238 -5.79 -19.39 -3.58
N LEU A 239 -6.75 -18.56 -3.16
CA LEU A 239 -8.01 -18.37 -3.89
C LEU A 239 -7.79 -17.78 -5.29
N PHE A 240 -6.82 -16.86 -5.41
CA PHE A 240 -6.50 -16.26 -6.70
C PHE A 240 -5.82 -17.27 -7.62
N VAL A 241 -4.78 -17.95 -7.13
CA VAL A 241 -3.99 -18.92 -7.91
C VAL A 241 -4.86 -20.08 -8.42
N GLU A 242 -5.83 -20.52 -7.62
CA GLU A 242 -6.75 -21.61 -7.97
C GLU A 242 -7.85 -21.17 -8.97
N SER A 243 -8.11 -19.87 -9.10
CA SER A 243 -9.15 -19.32 -9.96
C SER A 243 -8.76 -19.23 -11.45
N GLU A 244 -9.75 -19.07 -12.33
CA GLU A 244 -9.49 -18.78 -13.75
C GLU A 244 -8.70 -17.49 -13.96
N PHE A 245 -8.84 -16.49 -13.08
CA PHE A 245 -8.05 -15.25 -13.14
C PHE A 245 -6.56 -15.52 -12.90
N GLY A 246 -6.24 -16.35 -11.91
CA GLY A 246 -4.87 -16.72 -11.57
C GLY A 246 -4.16 -17.48 -12.69
N LYS A 247 -4.90 -18.32 -13.43
CA LYS A 247 -4.36 -19.06 -14.59
C LYS A 247 -3.95 -18.15 -15.75
N GLN A 248 -4.53 -16.95 -15.85
CA GLN A 248 -4.23 -15.96 -16.89
C GLN A 248 -3.18 -14.92 -16.45
N ALA A 249 -2.77 -14.95 -15.18
CA ALA A 249 -1.92 -13.92 -14.58
C ALA A 249 -0.52 -14.44 -14.24
N GLY A 250 0.47 -13.56 -14.39
CA GLY A 250 1.81 -13.76 -13.81
C GLY A 250 1.88 -13.35 -12.33
N ASN A 251 3.12 -13.27 -11.82
CA ASN A 251 3.38 -12.62 -10.54
C ASN A 251 3.17 -11.09 -10.64
N GLY A 252 3.01 -10.43 -9.50
CA GLY A 252 2.90 -8.97 -9.44
C GLY A 252 1.46 -8.49 -9.70
N MET A 253 1.33 -7.34 -10.34
CA MET A 253 0.04 -6.77 -10.73
C MET A 253 -0.30 -7.18 -12.15
N SER A 254 -1.58 -7.38 -12.43
CA SER A 254 -2.08 -7.66 -13.77
C SER A 254 -3.55 -7.27 -13.89
N PRO A 255 -4.09 -7.10 -15.11
CA PRO A 255 -5.50 -6.77 -15.26
C PRO A 255 -6.41 -7.85 -14.66
N TRP A 256 -6.01 -9.12 -14.78
CA TRP A 256 -6.71 -10.27 -14.21
C TRP A 256 -6.76 -10.25 -12.69
N ARG A 257 -5.63 -9.93 -12.04
CA ARG A 257 -5.55 -9.82 -10.59
C ARG A 257 -6.38 -8.64 -10.06
N TRP A 258 -6.37 -7.53 -10.79
CA TRP A 258 -7.22 -6.37 -10.49
C TRP A 258 -8.71 -6.73 -10.57
N MET A 259 -9.15 -7.42 -11.62
CA MET A 259 -10.55 -7.88 -11.74
C MET A 259 -10.92 -8.86 -10.63
N PHE A 260 -10.01 -9.74 -10.24
CA PHE A 260 -10.24 -10.63 -9.10
C PHE A 260 -10.46 -9.85 -7.80
N TRP A 261 -9.67 -8.81 -7.52
CA TRP A 261 -9.88 -7.94 -6.35
C TRP A 261 -11.24 -7.23 -6.39
N LEU A 262 -11.63 -6.71 -7.56
CA LEU A 262 -12.95 -6.09 -7.74
C LEU A 262 -14.09 -7.09 -7.47
N LYS A 263 -13.98 -8.31 -8.00
CA LYS A 263 -14.92 -9.40 -7.73
C LYS A 263 -15.04 -9.67 -6.22
N ARG A 264 -13.90 -9.80 -5.53
CA ARG A 264 -13.89 -10.06 -4.07
C ARG A 264 -14.52 -8.93 -3.26
N LEU A 265 -14.36 -7.67 -3.67
CA LEU A 265 -15.03 -6.53 -3.03
C LEU A 265 -16.56 -6.62 -3.15
N HIS A 266 -17.08 -6.96 -4.32
CA HIS A 266 -18.52 -7.18 -4.50
C HIS A 266 -19.04 -8.34 -3.65
N GLU A 267 -18.31 -9.47 -3.59
CA GLU A 267 -18.69 -10.60 -2.73
C GLU A 267 -18.72 -10.21 -1.23
N PHE A 268 -17.78 -9.39 -0.78
CA PHE A 268 -17.78 -8.86 0.59
C PHE A 268 -18.92 -7.89 0.84
N GLN A 269 -19.23 -7.01 -0.12
CA GLN A 269 -20.35 -6.09 -0.05
C GLN A 269 -21.68 -6.85 0.11
N ASP A 270 -21.92 -7.86 -0.74
CA ASP A 270 -23.15 -8.66 -0.71
C ASP A 270 -23.30 -9.41 0.63
N HIS A 271 -22.21 -9.95 1.16
CA HIS A 271 -22.23 -10.61 2.45
C HIS A 271 -22.47 -9.62 3.60
N ALA A 272 -21.82 -8.45 3.56
CA ALA A 272 -22.02 -7.39 4.55
C ALA A 272 -23.48 -6.90 4.60
N ILE A 273 -24.11 -6.71 3.43
CA ILE A 273 -25.54 -6.38 3.31
C ILE A 273 -26.40 -7.45 3.98
N LYS A 274 -26.14 -8.73 3.68
CA LYS A 274 -26.91 -9.87 4.24
C LYS A 274 -26.86 -9.94 5.76
N ILE A 275 -25.72 -9.62 6.37
CA ILE A 275 -25.56 -9.69 7.83
C ILE A 275 -25.75 -8.34 8.54
N GLY A 276 -25.98 -7.26 7.79
CA GLY A 276 -26.19 -5.91 8.32
C GLY A 276 -24.92 -5.18 8.78
N GLU A 277 -23.74 -5.58 8.32
CA GLU A 277 -22.46 -4.97 8.72
C GLU A 277 -22.14 -3.71 7.89
N LYS A 278 -22.75 -2.59 8.29
CA LYS A 278 -22.71 -1.32 7.54
C LYS A 278 -21.30 -0.78 7.27
N GLY A 279 -20.39 -0.90 8.23
CA GLY A 279 -19.01 -0.40 8.06
C GLY A 279 -18.25 -1.11 6.93
N VAL A 280 -18.46 -2.42 6.76
CA VAL A 280 -17.85 -3.18 5.67
C VAL A 280 -18.55 -2.89 4.34
N GLU A 281 -19.88 -2.80 4.36
CA GLU A 281 -20.69 -2.43 3.19
C GLU A 281 -20.22 -1.11 2.58
N ASP A 282 -20.12 -0.05 3.39
CA ASP A 282 -19.73 1.28 2.95
C ASP A 282 -18.30 1.30 2.39
N LEU A 283 -17.34 0.67 3.08
CA LEU A 283 -15.96 0.58 2.62
C LEU A 283 -15.83 -0.20 1.30
N CYS A 284 -16.58 -1.30 1.13
CA CYS A 284 -16.58 -2.05 -0.12
C CYS A 284 -17.20 -1.21 -1.25
N LYS A 285 -18.35 -0.57 -0.99
CA LYS A 285 -19.05 0.30 -1.93
C LYS A 285 -18.15 1.41 -2.46
N ASP A 286 -17.50 2.14 -1.56
CA ASP A 286 -16.62 3.24 -1.94
C ASP A 286 -15.37 2.75 -2.69
N SER A 287 -14.80 1.62 -2.26
CA SER A 287 -13.66 0.98 -2.95
C SER A 287 -14.01 0.57 -4.39
N ILE A 288 -15.17 -0.06 -4.59
CA ILE A 288 -15.69 -0.44 -5.90
C ILE A 288 -15.87 0.80 -6.77
N SER A 289 -16.52 1.84 -6.23
CA SER A 289 -16.75 3.10 -6.96
C SER A 289 -15.45 3.73 -7.44
N HIS A 290 -14.42 3.80 -6.58
CA HIS A 290 -13.09 4.30 -6.96
C HIS A 290 -12.45 3.45 -8.06
N MET A 291 -12.44 2.12 -7.90
CA MET A 291 -11.86 1.20 -8.88
C MET A 291 -12.53 1.31 -10.25
N LEU A 292 -13.86 1.35 -10.29
CA LEU A 292 -14.64 1.48 -11.51
C LEU A 292 -14.46 2.86 -12.18
N SER A 293 -14.44 3.93 -11.39
CA SER A 293 -14.22 5.30 -11.88
C SER A 293 -12.85 5.46 -12.54
N ASP A 294 -11.79 4.95 -11.89
CA ASP A 294 -10.42 4.97 -12.44
C ASP A 294 -10.35 4.17 -13.75
N ALA A 295 -10.96 2.98 -13.80
CA ALA A 295 -11.01 2.14 -15.00
C ALA A 295 -11.77 2.81 -16.16
N LYS A 296 -12.93 3.41 -15.89
CA LYS A 296 -13.75 4.14 -16.87
C LYS A 296 -13.00 5.34 -17.44
N THR A 297 -12.50 6.21 -16.55
CA THR A 297 -11.87 7.49 -16.92
C THR A 297 -10.65 7.29 -17.81
N ARG A 298 -9.93 6.17 -17.61
CA ARG A 298 -8.70 5.88 -18.35
C ARG A 298 -8.88 5.02 -19.60
N ASN A 299 -10.09 4.49 -19.86
CA ASN A 299 -10.31 3.47 -20.88
C ASN A 299 -9.28 2.32 -20.75
N SER A 300 -9.22 1.75 -19.54
CA SER A 300 -8.11 0.93 -19.09
C SER A 300 -7.93 -0.39 -19.84
N GLU A 301 -6.72 -0.94 -19.80
CA GLU A 301 -6.45 -2.31 -20.30
C GLU A 301 -7.25 -3.36 -19.53
N VAL A 302 -7.67 -3.06 -18.29
CA VAL A 302 -8.59 -3.94 -17.53
C VAL A 302 -9.90 -4.13 -18.27
N LEU A 303 -10.46 -3.08 -18.85
CA LEU A 303 -11.69 -3.21 -19.63
C LEU A 303 -11.47 -4.05 -20.88
N ARG A 304 -10.33 -3.89 -21.57
CA ARG A 304 -9.98 -4.69 -22.76
C ARG A 304 -9.73 -6.16 -22.41
N ALA A 305 -9.06 -6.42 -21.29
CA ALA A 305 -8.88 -7.76 -20.75
C ALA A 305 -10.25 -8.40 -20.40
N TYR A 306 -11.16 -7.63 -19.81
CA TYR A 306 -12.52 -8.09 -19.52
C TYR A 306 -13.26 -8.54 -20.79
N GLN A 307 -13.21 -7.72 -21.84
CA GLN A 307 -13.89 -8.04 -23.10
C GLN A 307 -13.34 -9.28 -23.81
N SER A 308 -12.02 -9.45 -23.74
CA SER A 308 -11.30 -10.53 -24.41
C SER A 308 -11.28 -11.83 -23.60
N GLY A 309 -11.58 -11.79 -22.30
CA GLY A 309 -11.45 -12.93 -21.39
C GLY A 309 -12.51 -14.02 -21.48
N GLY A 310 -13.10 -14.20 -22.66
CA GLY A 310 -13.95 -15.35 -22.96
C GLY A 310 -15.27 -15.38 -22.20
N GLU A 311 -15.90 -16.55 -22.18
CA GLU A 311 -17.25 -16.74 -21.64
C GLU A 311 -17.31 -16.63 -20.11
N PHE A 312 -16.26 -17.09 -19.41
CA PHE A 312 -16.26 -17.12 -17.95
C PHE A 312 -16.39 -15.71 -17.34
N LEU A 313 -15.74 -14.69 -17.91
CA LEU A 313 -15.86 -13.31 -17.44
C LEU A 313 -17.23 -12.70 -17.72
N ARG A 314 -17.90 -13.12 -18.81
CA ARG A 314 -19.24 -12.63 -19.16
C ARG A 314 -20.31 -13.21 -18.25
N GLN A 315 -20.07 -14.40 -17.71
CA GLN A 315 -20.96 -15.07 -16.75
C GLN A 315 -20.71 -14.62 -15.31
N GLU A 316 -19.59 -13.95 -15.02
CA GLU A 316 -19.25 -13.46 -13.69
C GLU A 316 -20.11 -12.26 -13.29
N VAL A 317 -21.11 -12.50 -12.44
CA VAL A 317 -22.11 -11.50 -12.03
C VAL A 317 -21.48 -10.29 -11.34
N HIS A 318 -20.44 -10.51 -10.54
CA HIS A 318 -19.75 -9.46 -9.79
C HIS A 318 -18.88 -8.56 -10.69
N LEU A 319 -18.71 -8.89 -11.98
CA LEU A 319 -17.99 -8.06 -12.94
C LEU A 319 -18.89 -7.41 -13.99
N SER A 320 -20.22 -7.60 -13.88
CA SER A 320 -21.20 -6.96 -14.77
C SER A 320 -21.09 -5.42 -14.80
N ALA A 321 -20.61 -4.80 -13.72
CA ALA A 321 -20.32 -3.37 -13.65
C ALA A 321 -19.31 -2.91 -14.71
N LEU A 322 -18.29 -3.73 -15.02
CA LEU A 322 -17.32 -3.42 -16.07
C LEU A 322 -17.96 -3.42 -17.46
N GLN A 323 -18.94 -4.30 -17.70
CA GLN A 323 -19.70 -4.34 -18.95
C GLN A 323 -20.52 -3.07 -19.15
N LYS A 324 -21.21 -2.59 -18.12
CA LYS A 324 -21.99 -1.35 -18.16
C LYS A 324 -21.10 -0.15 -18.52
N ILE A 325 -19.97 -0.03 -17.82
CA ILE A 325 -18.99 1.03 -18.06
C ILE A 325 -18.44 0.98 -19.49
N TRP A 326 -18.14 -0.22 -19.98
CA TRP A 326 -17.68 -0.40 -21.36
C TRP A 326 -18.73 0.08 -22.38
N ASN A 327 -20.00 -0.22 -22.15
CA ASN A 327 -21.09 0.19 -23.01
C ASN A 327 -21.37 1.70 -22.98
N GLY A 328 -20.65 2.46 -22.15
CA GLY A 328 -20.86 3.90 -21.97
C GLY A 328 -22.04 4.21 -21.06
N GLU A 329 -22.60 3.23 -20.36
CA GLU A 329 -23.66 3.43 -19.40
C GLU A 329 -23.10 4.16 -18.16
N GLU A 330 -23.96 4.97 -17.52
CA GLU A 330 -23.67 5.41 -16.17
C GLU A 330 -23.78 4.20 -15.24
N TYR A 331 -22.77 4.07 -14.37
CA TYR A 331 -22.87 3.11 -13.29
C TYR A 331 -23.83 3.70 -12.25
N GLU A 332 -25.12 3.47 -12.45
CA GLU A 332 -26.15 3.65 -11.42
C GLU A 332 -26.29 2.33 -10.66
N GLU A 333 -26.28 2.45 -9.33
CA GLU A 333 -26.37 1.37 -8.35
C GLU A 333 -27.51 0.39 -8.67
N VAL A 334 -27.19 -0.88 -8.87
CA VAL A 334 -28.22 -1.93 -8.77
C VAL A 334 -28.02 -2.62 -7.43
N LEU A 335 -28.82 -2.20 -6.45
CA LEU A 335 -29.10 -3.02 -5.26
C LEU A 335 -29.78 -4.30 -5.76
N PHE A 336 -29.05 -5.41 -5.83
CA PHE A 336 -29.67 -6.72 -5.97
C PHE A 336 -30.37 -7.07 -4.65
N ILE A 337 -31.59 -6.56 -4.49
CA ILE A 337 -32.53 -7.12 -3.52
C ILE A 337 -33.05 -8.39 -4.19
N GLY A 338 -32.70 -9.55 -3.63
CA GLY A 338 -33.20 -10.83 -4.11
C GLY A 338 -34.72 -10.83 -4.17
N GLU A 339 -35.27 -11.32 -5.27
CA GLU A 339 -36.70 -11.62 -5.40
C GLU A 339 -37.08 -12.63 -4.30
N ASP A 340 -37.79 -12.17 -3.28
CA ASP A 340 -38.56 -13.04 -2.41
C ASP A 340 -39.69 -13.64 -3.26
N GLN A 341 -39.54 -14.93 -3.59
CA GLN A 341 -40.62 -15.74 -4.13
C GLN A 341 -41.66 -16.01 -3.03
N ASP A 342 -42.86 -15.49 -3.29
CA ASP A 342 -44.19 -15.98 -2.92
C ASP A 342 -44.33 -16.92 -1.71
N ALA A 343 -45.06 -16.44 -0.71
CA ALA A 343 -46.03 -17.27 -0.01
C ALA A 343 -47.36 -16.50 0.07
N ASP A 344 -48.17 -16.71 -0.96
CA ASP A 344 -49.62 -16.54 -0.91
C ASP A 344 -50.18 -17.27 0.32
N ILE A 345 -50.87 -16.54 1.18
CA ILE A 345 -51.93 -17.10 2.03
C ILE A 345 -53.14 -16.18 1.89
N GLU A 346 -53.98 -16.49 0.90
CA GLU A 346 -55.41 -16.19 0.95
C GLU A 346 -56.09 -17.18 1.90
N SER A 347 -56.64 -16.66 3.01
CA SER A 347 -58.01 -16.85 3.54
C SER A 347 -58.06 -16.63 5.05
#